data_AF-A0A2P5HVV2-F1
#
_entry.id   AF-A0A2P5HVV2-F1
#
_cell.length_a   1.000
_cell.length_b   1.000
_cell.length_c   1.000
_cell.angle_alpha   90.00
_cell.angle_beta   90.00
_cell.angle_gamma   90.00
#
_symmetry.space_group_name_H-M   'P 1'
#
loop_
_entity.id
_entity.type
_entity.pdbx_description
1 polymer ?
#
loop_
_entity_poly.entity_id
_entity_poly.type
_entity_poly.pdbx_seq_one_letter_code
_entity_poly.pdbx_strand_id
1 'polypeptide(L)'
;MAYNDDAVLARLSALNESHDSIATAAQWIMFHKRHADRTVQIWLQKLKESPSTRRLNLIYLANEVTQQSKARNKVDFPLAFAPIIAEAAAVAYKGATPDVQNKVRRVVEVWRDRAVFELPIQSAIEARIDDLDKARGVGKTGLGNSSIGGPALPSELAPIVTLAQNVSKLALSLKAKTTTAEQEYTKNTDPNQPTPSAPVYAARLNGLLKSLATAEGAVAECFKARTELIGALEKLLETNKASLEAEEKQLADLAEKKSGIEQKKSDVEMAIMRGLADQTPTNRDGQSASPVPEPDRPEVEALTPPPIEEDADMYNAQETDTFEPVPAQEPPSATDPATDPAVAQAQQPTGLETLSSLASQYSAVPVSTNGTGGANKRRKIDSANEIPDLGEDGIDPKIDEMIRQ
;
A
#
# COMPACT_ATOMS: atom_id res chain seq x y z
N MET A 1 12.57 29.94 22.07
CA MET A 1 13.64 30.04 21.06
C MET A 1 13.06 30.80 19.88
N ALA A 2 13.69 31.91 19.47
CA ALA A 2 13.17 32.75 18.38
C ALA A 2 13.25 32.01 17.02
N TYR A 3 12.37 32.36 16.10
CA TYR A 3 12.41 31.84 14.73
C TYR A 3 13.50 32.56 13.92
N ASN A 4 14.38 31.80 13.30
CA ASN A 4 15.28 32.24 12.25
C ASN A 4 15.66 31.03 11.38
N ASP A 5 16.20 31.29 10.20
CA ASP A 5 16.52 30.26 9.21
C ASP A 5 17.58 29.27 9.74
N ASP A 6 18.58 29.78 10.49
CA ASP A 6 19.63 28.95 11.09
C ASP A 6 19.09 27.97 12.13
N ALA A 7 18.09 28.37 12.91
CA ALA A 7 17.43 27.52 13.90
C ALA A 7 16.64 26.40 13.22
N VAL A 8 15.99 26.69 12.08
CA VAL A 8 15.33 25.67 11.25
C VAL A 8 16.38 24.69 10.72
N LEU A 9 17.45 25.20 10.10
CA LEU A 9 18.52 24.36 9.56
C LEU A 9 19.21 23.49 10.62
N ALA A 10 19.46 24.04 11.81
CA ALA A 10 20.04 23.31 12.92
C ALA A 10 19.13 22.16 13.36
N ARG A 11 17.81 22.38 13.46
CA ARG A 11 16.85 21.31 13.80
C ARG A 11 16.75 20.24 12.72
N LEU A 12 16.68 20.62 11.45
CA LEU A 12 16.71 19.66 10.34
C LEU A 12 18.04 18.89 10.31
N SER A 13 19.13 19.53 10.74
CA SER A 13 20.46 18.93 10.82
C SER A 13 20.68 18.06 12.08
N ALA A 14 19.82 18.17 13.09
CA ALA A 14 19.84 17.30 14.28
C ALA A 14 18.83 16.15 14.20
N LEU A 15 17.98 16.12 13.16
CA LEU A 15 16.91 15.14 12.99
C LEU A 15 17.46 13.72 12.79
N ASN A 16 16.91 12.76 13.53
CA ASN A 16 17.21 11.33 13.41
C ASN A 16 15.93 10.50 13.18
N GLU A 17 16.07 9.17 13.08
CA GLU A 17 14.97 8.23 12.79
C GLU A 17 14.01 7.99 13.97
N SER A 18 14.35 8.44 15.18
CA SER A 18 13.51 8.22 16.36
C SER A 18 12.24 9.07 16.29
N HIS A 19 11.13 8.48 16.72
CA HIS A 19 9.85 9.18 16.80
C HIS A 19 9.93 10.44 17.68
N ASP A 20 10.65 10.39 18.80
CA ASP A 20 10.79 11.53 19.71
C ASP A 20 11.52 12.72 19.06
N SER A 21 12.58 12.47 18.29
CA SER A 21 13.28 13.50 17.52
C SER A 21 12.37 14.16 16.50
N ILE A 22 11.60 13.34 15.76
CA ILE A 22 10.67 13.82 14.71
C ILE A 22 9.52 14.62 15.34
N ALA A 23 8.88 14.08 16.38
CA ALA A 23 7.75 14.71 17.06
C ALA A 23 8.14 16.05 17.71
N THR A 24 9.29 16.10 18.39
CA THR A 24 9.79 17.32 19.02
C THR A 24 10.14 18.39 17.98
N ALA A 25 10.75 18.00 16.85
CA ALA A 25 11.02 18.91 15.75
C ALA A 25 9.72 19.43 15.11
N ALA A 26 8.75 18.54 14.83
CA ALA A 26 7.45 18.89 14.28
C ALA A 26 6.70 19.89 15.17
N GLN A 27 6.67 19.65 16.49
CA GLN A 27 6.02 20.54 17.45
C GLN A 27 6.60 21.96 17.41
N TRP A 28 7.93 22.09 17.37
CA TRP A 28 8.58 23.40 17.30
C TRP A 28 8.30 24.12 15.97
N ILE A 29 8.28 23.37 14.85
CA ILE A 29 7.93 23.90 13.53
C ILE A 29 6.47 24.38 13.52
N MET A 30 5.55 23.59 14.04
CA MET A 30 4.12 23.95 14.11
C MET A 30 3.83 25.13 15.02
N PHE A 31 4.63 25.34 16.07
CA PHE A 31 4.53 26.54 16.90
C PHE A 31 4.80 27.81 16.07
N HIS A 32 5.72 27.75 15.11
CA HIS A 32 6.10 28.86 14.24
C HIS A 32 5.36 28.84 12.88
N LYS A 33 4.09 28.43 12.86
CA LYS A 33 3.28 28.30 11.62
C LYS A 33 3.20 29.56 10.75
N ARG A 34 3.39 30.77 11.33
CA ARG A 34 3.43 32.04 10.58
C ARG A 34 4.54 32.07 9.53
N HIS A 35 5.54 31.20 9.65
CA HIS A 35 6.64 31.06 8.73
C HIS A 35 6.59 29.71 8.00
N ALA A 36 5.40 29.15 7.77
CA ALA A 36 5.23 27.85 7.11
C ALA A 36 5.93 27.81 5.75
N ASP A 37 5.66 28.77 4.87
CA ASP A 37 6.27 28.82 3.52
C ASP A 37 7.79 28.85 3.58
N ARG A 38 8.36 29.73 4.41
CA ARG A 38 9.82 29.85 4.56
C ARG A 38 10.44 28.57 5.11
N THR A 39 9.80 27.96 6.11
CA THR A 39 10.25 26.69 6.71
C THR A 39 10.23 25.55 5.70
N VAL A 40 9.17 25.47 4.88
CA VAL A 40 9.00 24.45 3.85
C VAL A 40 10.03 24.60 2.72
N GLN A 41 10.36 25.83 2.33
CA GLN A 41 11.45 26.09 1.38
C GLN A 41 12.82 25.65 1.90
N ILE A 42 13.15 26.00 3.14
CA ILE A 42 14.41 25.58 3.79
C ILE A 42 14.46 24.04 3.91
N TRP A 43 13.34 23.42 4.26
CA TRP A 43 13.21 21.97 4.31
C TRP A 43 13.49 21.32 2.95
N LEU A 44 12.93 21.86 1.85
CA LEU A 44 13.17 21.34 0.51
C LEU A 44 14.63 21.46 0.09
N GLN A 45 15.26 22.61 0.38
CA GLN A 45 16.68 22.79 0.12
C GLN A 45 17.49 21.74 0.87
N LYS A 46 17.22 21.55 2.17
CA LYS A 46 17.91 20.56 2.99
C LYS A 46 17.68 19.13 2.51
N LEU A 47 16.49 18.82 2.00
CA LEU A 47 16.15 17.52 1.42
C LEU A 47 17.02 17.23 0.18
N LYS A 48 17.16 18.21 -0.72
CA LYS A 48 17.98 18.09 -1.93
C LYS A 48 19.46 17.87 -1.60
N GLU A 49 19.98 18.57 -0.60
CA GLU A 49 21.37 18.48 -0.13
C GLU A 49 21.67 17.22 0.71
N SER A 50 20.65 16.53 1.21
CA SER A 50 20.82 15.38 2.11
C SER A 50 21.00 14.04 1.36
N PRO A 51 21.73 13.06 1.92
CA PRO A 51 21.81 11.70 1.38
C PRO A 51 20.49 10.93 1.56
N SER A 52 20.30 9.85 0.79
CA SER A 52 19.03 9.07 0.72
C SER A 52 18.45 8.66 2.08
N THR A 53 19.26 8.10 2.98
CA THR A 53 18.84 7.71 4.34
C THR A 53 18.28 8.89 5.13
N ARG A 54 18.89 10.06 4.98
CA ARG A 54 18.48 11.28 5.68
C ARG A 54 17.26 11.94 5.06
N ARG A 55 17.06 11.79 3.74
CA ARG A 55 15.86 12.26 3.05
C ARG A 55 14.59 11.61 3.61
N LEU A 56 14.66 10.35 4.00
CA LEU A 56 13.53 9.65 4.62
C LEU A 56 13.09 10.31 5.93
N ASN A 57 14.02 10.68 6.81
CA ASN A 57 13.69 11.38 8.07
C ASN A 57 13.01 12.71 7.82
N LEU A 58 13.47 13.45 6.81
CA LEU A 58 12.85 14.70 6.39
C LEU A 58 11.43 14.50 5.84
N ILE A 59 11.18 13.40 5.11
CA ILE A 59 9.84 13.01 4.67
C ILE A 59 8.94 12.64 5.87
N TYR A 60 9.45 11.90 6.86
CA TYR A 60 8.70 11.62 8.09
C TYR A 60 8.36 12.88 8.88
N LEU A 61 9.28 13.85 8.94
CA LEU A 61 8.99 15.15 9.53
C LEU A 61 7.89 15.91 8.79
N ALA A 62 7.94 15.95 7.45
CA ALA A 62 6.89 16.59 6.66
C ALA A 62 5.54 15.91 6.86
N ASN A 63 5.53 14.59 6.93
CA ASN A 63 4.35 13.79 7.25
C ASN A 63 3.78 14.13 8.64
N GLU A 64 4.62 14.20 9.67
CA GLU A 64 4.20 14.54 11.03
C GLU A 64 3.61 15.96 11.10
N VAL A 65 4.28 16.94 10.50
CA VAL A 65 3.86 18.34 10.48
C VAL A 65 2.53 18.53 9.74
N THR A 66 2.38 17.94 8.56
CA THR A 66 1.15 18.07 7.75
C THR A 66 -0.04 17.40 8.42
N GLN A 67 0.15 16.19 8.96
CA GLN A 67 -0.92 15.48 9.65
C GLN A 67 -1.32 16.15 10.97
N GLN A 68 -0.37 16.55 11.82
CA GLN A 68 -0.70 17.24 13.06
C GLN A 68 -1.32 18.62 12.81
N SER A 69 -0.88 19.33 11.77
CA SER A 69 -1.51 20.58 11.34
C SER A 69 -2.97 20.32 10.96
N LYS A 70 -3.24 19.30 10.14
CA LYS A 70 -4.60 18.93 9.72
C LYS A 70 -5.47 18.50 10.90
N ALA A 71 -4.95 17.66 11.81
CA ALA A 71 -5.67 17.21 13.01
C ALA A 71 -6.07 18.38 13.94
N ARG A 72 -5.30 19.48 13.91
CA ARG A 72 -5.59 20.71 14.64
C ARG A 72 -6.42 21.72 13.84
N ASN A 73 -6.99 21.31 12.70
CA ASN A 73 -7.73 22.14 11.75
C ASN A 73 -6.93 23.37 11.27
N LYS A 74 -5.60 23.23 11.15
CA LYS A 74 -4.70 24.25 10.61
C LYS A 74 -4.25 23.84 9.22
N VAL A 75 -4.48 24.70 8.24
CA VAL A 75 -4.14 24.46 6.83
C VAL A 75 -2.80 25.06 6.41
N ASP A 76 -2.14 25.83 7.28
CA ASP A 76 -0.91 26.58 6.96
C ASP A 76 0.18 25.67 6.35
N PHE A 77 0.46 24.51 6.98
CA PHE A 77 1.48 23.59 6.48
C PHE A 77 1.03 22.74 5.28
N PRO A 78 -0.15 22.10 5.28
CA PRO A 78 -0.64 21.41 4.08
C PRO A 78 -0.62 22.28 2.81
N LEU A 79 -1.03 23.55 2.92
CA LEU A 79 -0.98 24.51 1.81
C LEU A 79 0.44 24.91 1.42
N ALA A 80 1.34 25.13 2.39
CA ALA A 80 2.74 25.44 2.10
C ALA A 80 3.49 24.28 1.43
N PHE A 81 3.19 23.02 1.81
CA PHE A 81 3.79 21.83 1.22
C PHE A 81 3.22 21.48 -0.16
N ALA A 82 1.93 21.73 -0.39
CA ALA A 82 1.22 21.44 -1.64
C ALA A 82 2.02 21.72 -2.94
N PRO A 83 2.59 22.92 -3.18
CA PRO A 83 3.28 23.22 -4.44
C PRO A 83 4.61 22.49 -4.63
N ILE A 84 5.23 21.98 -3.56
CA ILE A 84 6.58 21.40 -3.62
C ILE A 84 6.63 19.89 -3.31
N ILE A 85 5.58 19.32 -2.71
CA ILE A 85 5.64 17.99 -2.13
C ILE A 85 5.82 16.89 -3.18
N ALA A 86 5.26 17.06 -4.38
CA ALA A 86 5.45 16.13 -5.49
C ALA A 86 6.91 16.09 -5.95
N GLU A 87 7.58 17.24 -6.05
CA GLU A 87 9.01 17.29 -6.35
C GLU A 87 9.82 16.70 -5.20
N ALA A 88 9.48 17.05 -3.97
CA ALA A 88 10.19 16.58 -2.78
C ALA A 88 10.14 15.05 -2.64
N ALA A 89 8.97 14.45 -2.82
CA ALA A 89 8.78 13.00 -2.81
C ALA A 89 9.62 12.32 -3.89
N ALA A 90 9.65 12.89 -5.11
CA ALA A 90 10.49 12.39 -6.20
C ALA A 90 12.00 12.47 -5.86
N VAL A 91 12.45 13.55 -5.23
CA VAL A 91 13.85 13.71 -4.77
C VAL A 91 14.22 12.71 -3.68
N ALA A 92 13.30 12.42 -2.75
CA ALA A 92 13.50 11.41 -1.72
C ALA A 92 13.51 9.99 -2.31
N TYR A 93 12.71 9.74 -3.35
CA TYR A 93 12.58 8.45 -4.00
C TYR A 93 13.74 8.13 -4.97
N LYS A 94 14.22 9.13 -5.71
CA LYS A 94 15.27 8.98 -6.71
C LYS A 94 16.62 8.65 -6.05
N GLY A 95 17.21 7.52 -6.46
CA GLY A 95 18.52 7.07 -5.96
C GLY A 95 18.48 6.48 -4.54
N ALA A 96 17.29 6.27 -3.98
CA ALA A 96 17.11 5.55 -2.73
C ALA A 96 17.16 4.02 -2.92
N THR A 97 17.46 3.30 -1.83
CA THR A 97 17.38 1.83 -1.81
C THR A 97 15.92 1.37 -1.89
N PRO A 98 15.64 0.13 -2.32
CA PRO A 98 14.27 -0.39 -2.39
C PRO A 98 13.51 -0.30 -1.05
N ASP A 99 14.20 -0.51 0.08
CA ASP A 99 13.61 -0.38 1.43
C ASP A 99 13.13 1.06 1.70
N VAL A 100 13.97 2.05 1.42
CA VAL A 100 13.61 3.47 1.60
C VAL A 100 12.49 3.87 0.63
N GLN A 101 12.52 3.37 -0.60
CA GLN A 101 11.47 3.61 -1.60
C GLN A 101 10.11 3.09 -1.12
N ASN A 102 10.06 1.88 -0.56
CA ASN A 102 8.84 1.31 0.02
C ASN A 102 8.33 2.16 1.20
N LYS A 103 9.23 2.63 2.06
CA LYS A 103 8.87 3.53 3.18
C LYS A 103 8.33 4.87 2.70
N VAL A 104 8.90 5.46 1.64
CA VAL A 104 8.38 6.69 1.02
C VAL A 104 6.99 6.46 0.42
N ARG A 105 6.76 5.35 -0.30
CA ARG A 105 5.42 4.98 -0.79
C ARG A 105 4.41 4.86 0.33
N ARG A 106 4.79 4.22 1.43
CA ARG A 106 3.90 4.08 2.58
C ARG A 106 3.46 5.43 3.14
N VAL A 107 4.35 6.43 3.15
CA VAL A 107 4.00 7.81 3.55
C VAL A 107 3.03 8.44 2.56
N VAL A 108 3.24 8.27 1.25
CA VAL A 108 2.35 8.79 0.20
C VAL A 108 0.95 8.14 0.27
N GLU A 109 0.87 6.84 0.56
CA GLU A 109 -0.41 6.16 0.83
C GLU A 109 -1.12 6.74 2.05
N VAL A 110 -0.37 6.99 3.14
CA VAL A 110 -0.94 7.61 4.34
C VAL A 110 -1.49 9.01 4.03
N TRP A 111 -0.84 9.78 3.15
CA TRP A 111 -1.36 11.07 2.70
C TRP A 111 -2.67 10.93 1.93
N ARG A 112 -2.79 9.92 1.06
CA ARG A 112 -4.04 9.60 0.35
C ARG A 112 -5.15 9.20 1.31
N ASP A 113 -4.89 8.19 2.15
CA ASP A 113 -5.89 7.60 3.04
C ASP A 113 -6.43 8.62 4.05
N ARG A 114 -5.59 9.56 4.49
CA ARG A 114 -5.97 10.66 5.39
C ARG A 114 -6.36 11.94 4.66
N ALA A 115 -6.42 11.92 3.33
CA ALA A 115 -6.68 13.07 2.46
C ALA A 115 -5.87 14.33 2.84
N VAL A 116 -4.57 14.16 3.15
CA VAL A 116 -3.69 15.25 3.64
C VAL A 116 -3.54 16.34 2.58
N PHE A 117 -3.46 15.94 1.31
CA PHE A 117 -3.42 16.82 0.15
C PHE A 117 -4.65 16.59 -0.74
N GLU A 118 -5.00 17.61 -1.51
CA GLU A 118 -6.04 17.53 -2.53
C GLU A 118 -5.70 16.49 -3.61
N LEU A 119 -6.74 15.87 -4.19
CA LEU A 119 -6.61 14.80 -5.19
C LEU A 119 -5.62 15.14 -6.33
N PRO A 120 -5.63 16.34 -6.95
CA PRO A 120 -4.69 16.66 -8.03
C PRO A 120 -3.22 16.62 -7.57
N ILE A 121 -2.95 17.05 -6.34
CA ILE A 121 -1.60 17.03 -5.77
C ILE A 121 -1.20 15.59 -5.45
N GLN A 122 -2.10 14.83 -4.84
CA GLN A 122 -1.87 13.41 -4.54
C GLN A 122 -1.54 12.62 -5.82
N SER A 123 -2.34 12.79 -6.89
CA SER A 123 -2.07 12.17 -8.19
C SER A 123 -0.76 12.63 -8.80
N ALA A 124 -0.38 13.90 -8.63
CA ALA A 124 0.92 14.40 -9.10
C ALA A 124 2.10 13.77 -8.35
N ILE A 125 1.98 13.53 -7.03
CA ILE A 125 3.00 12.81 -6.24
C ILE A 125 3.16 11.39 -6.76
N GLU A 126 2.04 10.66 -6.91
CA GLU A 126 2.02 9.27 -7.36
C GLU A 126 2.58 9.13 -8.78
N ALA A 127 2.13 9.96 -9.72
CA ALA A 127 2.62 9.95 -11.10
C ALA A 127 4.13 10.16 -11.20
N ARG A 128 4.69 11.09 -10.41
CA ARG A 128 6.15 11.36 -10.38
C ARG A 128 6.95 10.19 -9.85
N ILE A 129 6.43 9.47 -8.87
CA ILE A 129 7.07 8.27 -8.32
C ILE A 129 7.02 7.14 -9.36
N ASP A 130 5.88 6.91 -9.99
CA ASP A 130 5.71 5.85 -10.98
C ASP A 130 6.55 6.07 -12.24
N ASP A 131 6.69 7.33 -12.69
CA ASP A 131 7.58 7.66 -13.80
C ASP A 131 9.05 7.38 -13.48
N LEU A 132 9.46 7.53 -12.21
CA LEU A 132 10.81 7.16 -11.77
C LEU A 132 11.04 5.65 -11.77
N ASP A 133 10.01 4.83 -11.52
CA ASP A 133 10.13 3.37 -11.65
C ASP A 133 10.25 2.95 -13.10
N LYS A 134 9.39 3.51 -13.97
CA LYS A 134 9.44 3.27 -15.41
C LYS A 134 10.82 3.65 -15.97
N ALA A 135 11.35 4.80 -15.55
CA ALA A 135 12.67 5.27 -15.95
C ALA A 135 13.82 4.41 -15.40
N ARG A 136 13.64 3.70 -14.28
CA ARG A 136 14.66 2.77 -13.73
C ARG A 136 14.69 1.42 -14.44
N GLY A 137 13.79 1.14 -15.38
CA GLY A 137 13.79 -0.12 -16.12
C GLY A 137 13.65 -1.35 -15.21
N VAL A 138 13.11 -1.20 -14.00
CA VAL A 138 12.79 -2.33 -13.12
C VAL A 138 11.48 -2.90 -13.63
N GLY A 139 11.63 -3.85 -14.56
CA GLY A 139 10.56 -4.70 -14.98
C GLY A 139 9.87 -5.37 -13.79
N LYS A 140 8.60 -5.70 -14.00
CA LYS A 140 7.98 -6.90 -13.45
C LYS A 140 9.01 -8.00 -13.21
N THR A 141 9.51 -8.14 -11.98
CA THR A 141 10.05 -9.37 -11.37
C THR A 141 10.64 -9.03 -10.00
N GLY A 142 9.91 -9.37 -8.94
CA GLY A 142 10.34 -9.20 -7.56
C GLY A 142 9.43 -10.01 -6.65
N LEU A 143 9.74 -11.30 -6.56
CA LEU A 143 9.05 -12.32 -5.79
C LEU A 143 9.15 -12.06 -4.28
N GLY A 144 8.01 -12.03 -3.57
CA GLY A 144 7.92 -12.34 -2.14
C GLY A 144 7.56 -11.19 -1.20
N ASN A 145 6.26 -10.89 -1.05
CA ASN A 145 5.51 -11.07 0.20
C ASN A 145 4.06 -10.64 0.00
N SER A 146 3.12 -11.55 0.21
CA SER A 146 1.69 -11.23 0.27
C SER A 146 1.37 -10.52 1.59
N SER A 147 1.20 -9.18 1.53
CA SER A 147 0.57 -8.26 2.51
C SER A 147 1.21 -6.88 2.27
N ILE A 148 0.57 -5.79 1.88
CA ILE A 148 -0.79 -5.28 1.98
C ILE A 148 -0.89 -4.15 0.93
N GLY A 149 -1.99 -4.06 0.17
CA GLY A 149 -2.39 -2.82 -0.53
C GLY A 149 -2.28 -2.75 -2.06
N GLY A 150 -1.75 -3.76 -2.75
CA GLY A 150 -1.91 -3.88 -4.22
C GLY A 150 -3.29 -4.46 -4.57
N PRO A 151 -3.78 -4.32 -5.83
CA PRO A 151 -5.02 -4.98 -6.24
C PRO A 151 -4.89 -6.47 -5.88
N ALA A 152 -5.84 -6.97 -5.08
CA ALA A 152 -5.82 -8.33 -4.59
C ALA A 152 -5.64 -9.28 -5.78
N LEU A 153 -4.70 -10.22 -5.65
CA LEU A 153 -4.53 -11.27 -6.67
C LEU A 153 -5.90 -11.95 -6.86
N PRO A 154 -6.44 -11.99 -8.10
CA PRO A 154 -7.68 -12.69 -8.38
C PRO A 154 -7.61 -14.11 -7.81
N SER A 155 -8.68 -14.57 -7.16
CA SER A 155 -8.76 -15.89 -6.53
C SER A 155 -8.41 -17.03 -7.49
N GLU A 156 -8.72 -16.85 -8.78
CA GLU A 156 -8.40 -17.79 -9.86
C GLU A 156 -6.90 -18.00 -10.10
N LEU A 157 -6.06 -17.00 -9.77
CA LEU A 157 -4.61 -17.08 -9.97
C LEU A 157 -3.87 -17.64 -8.76
N ALA A 158 -4.49 -17.63 -7.56
CA ALA A 158 -3.88 -18.15 -6.34
C ALA A 158 -3.36 -19.61 -6.45
N PRO A 159 -4.12 -20.60 -6.97
CA PRO A 159 -3.63 -21.96 -7.09
C PRO A 159 -2.52 -22.12 -8.16
N ILE A 160 -2.50 -21.27 -9.18
CA ILE A 160 -1.47 -21.30 -10.22
C ILE A 160 -0.14 -20.77 -9.68
N VAL A 161 -0.20 -19.72 -8.84
CA VAL A 161 1.00 -19.15 -8.21
C VAL A 161 1.71 -20.17 -7.32
N THR A 162 0.97 -20.96 -6.54
CA THR A 162 1.58 -21.99 -5.67
C THR A 162 2.22 -23.11 -6.50
N LEU A 163 1.57 -23.56 -7.57
CA LEU A 163 2.13 -24.53 -8.50
C LEU A 163 3.39 -24.00 -9.20
N ALA A 164 3.39 -22.75 -9.64
CA ALA A 164 4.54 -22.10 -10.28
C ALA A 164 5.73 -21.97 -9.32
N GLN A 165 5.48 -21.62 -8.05
CA GLN A 165 6.50 -21.58 -7.01
C GLN A 165 7.09 -22.97 -6.74
N ASN A 166 6.25 -24.01 -6.69
CA ASN A 166 6.71 -25.38 -6.51
C ASN A 166 7.62 -25.83 -7.67
N VAL A 167 7.21 -25.56 -8.92
CA VAL A 167 8.05 -25.84 -10.11
C VAL A 167 9.37 -25.09 -10.04
N SER A 168 9.37 -23.82 -9.63
CA SER A 168 10.61 -23.04 -9.50
C SER A 168 11.57 -23.65 -8.46
N LYS A 169 11.04 -24.11 -7.32
CA LYS A 169 11.83 -24.77 -6.27
C LYS A 169 12.42 -26.10 -6.77
N LEU A 170 11.59 -26.93 -7.40
CA LEU A 170 12.02 -28.23 -7.92
C LEU A 170 13.00 -28.09 -9.09
N ALA A 171 12.87 -27.05 -9.93
CA ALA A 171 13.79 -26.78 -11.03
C ALA A 171 15.22 -26.46 -10.54
N LEU A 172 15.35 -25.73 -9.42
CA LEU A 172 16.66 -25.48 -8.79
C LEU A 172 17.29 -26.77 -8.25
N SER A 173 16.49 -27.61 -7.57
CA SER A 173 16.95 -28.90 -7.05
C SER A 173 17.35 -29.86 -8.17
N LEU A 174 16.55 -29.91 -9.24
CA LEU A 174 16.83 -30.68 -10.44
C LEU A 174 18.18 -30.27 -11.05
N LYS A 175 18.38 -28.96 -11.28
CA LYS A 175 19.64 -28.46 -11.86
C LYS A 175 20.86 -28.90 -11.05
N ALA A 176 20.80 -28.75 -9.72
CA ALA A 176 21.90 -29.16 -8.85
C ALA A 176 22.17 -30.67 -8.93
N LYS A 177 21.13 -31.51 -8.80
CA LYS A 177 21.26 -32.97 -8.81
C LYS A 177 21.74 -33.50 -10.16
N THR A 178 21.24 -32.97 -11.27
CA THR A 178 21.69 -33.35 -12.62
C THR A 178 23.15 -32.94 -12.85
N THR A 179 23.56 -31.73 -12.43
CA THR A 179 24.97 -31.32 -12.54
C THR A 179 25.90 -32.23 -11.73
N THR A 180 25.53 -32.60 -10.50
CA THR A 180 26.32 -33.54 -9.68
C THR A 180 26.40 -34.92 -10.34
N ALA A 181 25.29 -35.43 -10.87
CA ALA A 181 25.28 -36.72 -11.57
C ALA A 181 26.14 -36.70 -12.85
N GLU A 182 26.09 -35.63 -13.64
CA GLU A 182 26.90 -35.44 -14.85
C GLU A 182 28.41 -35.41 -14.53
N GLN A 183 28.79 -34.71 -13.46
CA GLN A 183 30.17 -34.62 -13.00
C GLN A 183 30.69 -35.98 -12.53
N GLU A 184 29.93 -36.70 -11.71
CA GLU A 184 30.28 -38.05 -11.27
C GLU A 184 30.34 -39.03 -12.45
N TYR A 185 29.42 -38.93 -13.42
CA TYR A 185 29.42 -39.76 -14.62
C TYR A 185 30.68 -39.55 -15.44
N THR A 186 31.02 -38.29 -15.74
CA THR A 186 32.22 -37.94 -16.52
C THR A 186 33.48 -38.44 -15.83
N LYS A 187 33.59 -38.23 -14.51
CA LYS A 187 34.75 -38.64 -13.72
C LYS A 187 34.97 -40.16 -13.71
N ASN A 188 33.91 -40.95 -13.77
CA ASN A 188 33.99 -42.42 -13.73
C ASN A 188 34.03 -43.09 -15.11
N THR A 189 33.82 -42.33 -16.18
CA THR A 189 33.76 -42.84 -17.57
C THR A 189 34.89 -42.29 -18.46
N ASP A 190 35.77 -41.44 -17.92
CA ASP A 190 36.92 -40.89 -18.65
C ASP A 190 37.93 -42.00 -19.04
N PRO A 191 38.15 -42.27 -20.35
CA PRO A 191 39.06 -43.31 -20.82
C PRO A 191 40.53 -43.08 -20.44
N ASN A 192 40.91 -41.84 -20.10
CA ASN A 192 42.29 -41.48 -19.81
C ASN A 192 42.66 -41.58 -18.33
N GLN A 193 41.70 -41.88 -17.43
CA GLN A 193 42.02 -42.10 -16.02
C GLN A 193 42.59 -43.51 -15.79
N PRO A 194 43.66 -43.65 -14.98
CA PRO A 194 44.17 -44.96 -14.60
C PRO A 194 43.08 -45.74 -13.84
N THR A 195 42.78 -46.95 -14.29
CA THR A 195 41.76 -47.80 -13.69
C THR A 195 42.12 -48.08 -12.22
N PRO A 196 41.27 -47.70 -11.26
CA PRO A 196 41.53 -47.97 -9.86
C PRO A 196 41.44 -49.47 -9.58
N SER A 197 41.86 -49.89 -8.38
CA SER A 197 41.73 -51.30 -7.99
C SER A 197 40.27 -51.78 -8.07
N ALA A 198 40.06 -53.05 -8.39
CA ALA A 198 38.73 -53.61 -8.61
C ALA A 198 37.71 -53.31 -7.48
N PRO A 199 38.06 -53.39 -6.18
CA PRO A 199 37.14 -53.03 -5.10
C PRO A 199 36.77 -51.54 -5.09
N VAL A 200 37.73 -50.66 -5.40
CA VAL A 200 37.52 -49.21 -5.44
C VAL A 200 36.69 -48.83 -6.66
N TYR A 201 36.91 -49.47 -7.80
CA TYR A 201 36.12 -49.27 -9.01
C TYR A 201 34.65 -49.67 -8.79
N ALA A 202 34.41 -50.85 -8.21
CA ALA A 202 33.06 -51.30 -7.88
C ALA A 202 32.36 -50.35 -6.89
N ALA A 203 33.06 -49.84 -5.86
CA ALA A 203 32.51 -48.85 -4.94
C ALA A 203 32.13 -47.52 -5.63
N ARG A 204 32.98 -47.04 -6.55
CA ARG A 204 32.70 -45.83 -7.35
C ARG A 204 31.49 -45.99 -8.26
N LEU A 205 31.36 -47.11 -8.96
CA LEU A 205 30.19 -47.40 -9.81
C LEU A 205 28.89 -47.45 -9.00
N ASN A 206 28.92 -48.04 -7.80
CA ASN A 206 27.76 -48.00 -6.89
C ASN A 206 27.40 -46.56 -6.45
N GLY A 207 28.41 -45.72 -6.19
CA GLY A 207 28.22 -44.29 -5.92
C GLY A 207 27.58 -43.56 -7.10
N LEU A 208 28.05 -43.82 -8.32
CA LEU A 208 27.51 -43.25 -9.55
C LEU A 208 26.04 -43.67 -9.76
N LEU A 209 25.71 -44.95 -9.62
CA LEU A 209 24.34 -45.44 -9.73
C LEU A 209 23.40 -44.73 -8.74
N LYS A 210 23.84 -44.51 -7.50
CA LYS A 210 23.06 -43.77 -6.50
C LYS A 210 22.86 -42.29 -6.88
N SER A 211 23.90 -41.65 -7.44
CA SER A 211 23.83 -40.26 -7.91
C SER A 211 22.85 -40.13 -9.08
N LEU A 212 22.93 -41.03 -10.06
CA LEU A 212 22.03 -41.10 -11.21
C LEU A 212 20.57 -41.34 -10.78
N ALA A 213 20.31 -42.31 -9.90
CA ALA A 213 18.98 -42.55 -9.36
C ALA A 213 18.39 -41.33 -8.62
N THR A 214 19.23 -40.57 -7.93
CA THR A 214 18.82 -39.33 -7.24
C THR A 214 18.46 -38.22 -8.22
N ALA A 215 19.21 -38.11 -9.33
CA ALA A 215 18.90 -37.16 -10.40
C ALA A 215 17.63 -37.55 -11.16
N GLU A 216 17.45 -38.83 -11.48
CA GLU A 216 16.24 -39.37 -12.11
C GLU A 216 14.99 -39.10 -11.26
N GLY A 217 15.05 -39.33 -9.94
CA GLY A 217 13.95 -39.01 -9.04
C GLY A 217 13.59 -37.51 -9.06
N ALA A 218 14.59 -36.63 -9.11
CA ALA A 218 14.35 -35.19 -9.19
C ALA A 218 13.77 -34.76 -10.54
N VAL A 219 14.15 -35.42 -11.64
CA VAL A 219 13.53 -35.22 -12.96
C VAL A 219 12.06 -35.60 -12.90
N ALA A 220 11.73 -36.77 -12.33
CA ALA A 220 10.35 -37.25 -12.22
C ALA A 220 9.47 -36.31 -11.39
N GLU A 221 9.97 -35.81 -10.25
CA GLU A 221 9.26 -34.84 -9.41
C GLU A 221 9.01 -33.51 -10.14
N CYS A 222 10.03 -32.96 -10.80
CA CYS A 222 9.91 -31.72 -11.56
C CYS A 222 8.98 -31.87 -12.76
N PHE A 223 9.03 -33.01 -13.45
CA PHE A 223 8.13 -33.36 -14.55
C PHE A 223 6.68 -33.38 -14.07
N LYS A 224 6.38 -34.09 -12.98
CA LYS A 224 5.03 -34.16 -12.41
C LYS A 224 4.50 -32.76 -12.04
N ALA A 225 5.31 -31.96 -11.35
CA ALA A 225 4.92 -30.60 -10.95
C ALA A 225 4.66 -29.68 -12.15
N ARG A 226 5.44 -29.82 -13.24
CA ARG A 226 5.21 -29.06 -14.48
C ARG A 226 3.91 -29.47 -15.17
N THR A 227 3.60 -30.76 -15.23
CA THR A 227 2.35 -31.27 -15.80
C THR A 227 1.13 -30.73 -15.02
N GLU A 228 1.20 -30.71 -13.69
CA GLU A 228 0.14 -30.13 -12.84
C GLU A 228 -0.04 -28.62 -13.09
N LEU A 229 1.06 -27.86 -13.20
CA LEU A 229 1.00 -26.42 -13.51
C LEU A 229 0.38 -26.16 -14.89
N ILE A 230 0.79 -26.92 -15.92
CA ILE A 230 0.25 -26.79 -17.27
C ILE A 230 -1.26 -27.06 -17.26
N GLY A 231 -1.71 -28.15 -16.63
CA GLY A 231 -3.13 -28.47 -16.55
C GLY A 231 -3.95 -27.38 -15.85
N ALA A 232 -3.41 -26.74 -14.81
CA ALA A 232 -4.07 -25.62 -14.14
C ALA A 232 -4.18 -24.38 -15.05
N LEU A 233 -3.13 -24.08 -15.82
CA LEU A 233 -3.13 -22.97 -16.79
C LEU A 233 -4.11 -23.22 -17.94
N GLU A 234 -4.14 -24.44 -18.48
CA GLU A 234 -5.07 -24.83 -19.54
C GLU A 234 -6.53 -24.73 -19.07
N LYS A 235 -6.82 -25.17 -17.84
CA LYS A 235 -8.16 -25.01 -17.26
C LYS A 235 -8.57 -23.55 -17.16
N LEU A 236 -7.68 -22.66 -16.69
CA LEU A 236 -7.97 -21.23 -16.61
C LEU A 236 -8.22 -20.63 -17.99
N LEU A 237 -7.39 -21.02 -18.97
CA LEU A 237 -7.53 -20.58 -20.36
C LEU A 237 -8.87 -21.00 -20.94
N GLU A 238 -9.31 -22.23 -20.66
CA GLU A 238 -10.62 -22.74 -21.11
C GLU A 238 -11.78 -21.96 -20.49
N THR A 239 -11.72 -21.69 -19.18
CA THR A 239 -12.73 -20.83 -18.50
C THR A 239 -12.83 -19.46 -19.15
N ASN A 240 -11.68 -18.83 -19.47
CA ASN A 240 -11.68 -17.50 -20.09
C ASN A 240 -12.22 -17.53 -21.52
N LYS A 241 -11.93 -18.58 -22.30
CA LYS A 241 -12.53 -18.76 -23.63
C LYS A 241 -14.04 -18.91 -23.56
N ALA A 242 -14.55 -19.70 -22.63
CA ALA A 242 -16.00 -19.87 -22.44
C ALA A 242 -16.69 -18.55 -22.04
N SER A 243 -16.08 -17.77 -21.16
CA SER A 243 -16.59 -16.43 -20.81
C SER A 243 -16.59 -15.49 -22.01
N LEU A 244 -15.52 -15.50 -22.83
CA LEU A 244 -15.43 -14.69 -24.03
C LEU A 244 -16.54 -15.03 -25.03
N GLU A 245 -16.78 -16.32 -25.29
CA GLU A 245 -17.87 -16.76 -26.17
C GLU A 245 -19.25 -16.32 -25.65
N ALA A 246 -19.47 -16.39 -24.34
CA ALA A 246 -20.71 -15.91 -23.73
C ALA A 246 -20.89 -14.39 -23.88
N GLU A 247 -19.82 -13.61 -23.69
CA GLU A 247 -19.81 -12.15 -23.87
C GLU A 247 -20.03 -11.75 -25.33
N GLU A 248 -19.43 -12.47 -26.28
CA GLU A 248 -19.67 -12.26 -27.72
C GLU A 248 -21.15 -12.47 -28.08
N LYS A 249 -21.78 -13.51 -27.55
CA LYS A 249 -23.21 -13.75 -27.73
C LYS A 249 -24.05 -12.63 -27.11
N GLN A 250 -23.72 -12.19 -25.89
CA GLN A 250 -24.43 -11.08 -25.25
C GLN A 250 -24.31 -9.78 -26.04
N LEU A 251 -23.14 -9.51 -26.63
CA LEU A 251 -22.94 -8.34 -27.49
C LEU A 251 -23.81 -8.40 -28.74
N ALA A 252 -23.89 -9.57 -29.39
CA ALA A 252 -24.75 -9.79 -30.54
C ALA A 252 -26.24 -9.55 -30.20
N ASP A 253 -26.72 -10.12 -29.10
CA ASP A 253 -28.10 -9.95 -28.62
C ASP A 253 -28.42 -8.47 -28.33
N LEU A 254 -27.48 -7.73 -27.72
CA LEU A 254 -27.64 -6.30 -27.45
C LEU A 254 -27.63 -5.46 -28.73
N ALA A 255 -26.80 -5.82 -29.71
CA ALA A 255 -26.76 -5.15 -31.01
C ALA A 255 -28.08 -5.32 -31.78
N GLU A 256 -28.65 -6.54 -31.78
CA GLU A 256 -29.94 -6.83 -32.39
C GLU A 256 -31.06 -6.01 -31.71
N LYS A 257 -31.11 -6.03 -30.37
CA LYS A 257 -32.09 -5.23 -29.62
C LYS A 257 -31.96 -3.75 -29.91
N LYS A 258 -30.73 -3.22 -29.98
CA LYS A 258 -30.49 -1.81 -30.32
C LYS A 258 -31.00 -1.47 -31.71
N SER A 259 -30.67 -2.29 -32.72
CA SER A 259 -31.16 -2.11 -34.08
C SER A 259 -32.70 -2.14 -34.16
N GLY A 260 -33.34 -3.06 -33.44
CA GLY A 260 -34.79 -3.15 -33.38
C GLY A 260 -35.46 -1.91 -32.75
N ILE A 261 -34.85 -1.33 -31.71
CA ILE A 261 -35.34 -0.07 -31.11
C ILE A 261 -35.10 1.12 -32.03
N GLU A 262 -33.96 1.17 -32.72
CA GLU A 262 -33.64 2.23 -33.68
C GLU A 262 -34.60 2.22 -34.87
N GLN A 263 -34.97 1.04 -35.37
CA GLN A 263 -36.00 0.90 -36.41
C GLN A 263 -37.35 1.40 -35.91
N LYS A 264 -37.80 0.96 -34.73
CA LYS A 264 -39.06 1.43 -34.14
C LYS A 264 -39.07 2.94 -33.94
N LYS A 265 -37.94 3.53 -33.52
CA LYS A 265 -37.78 4.99 -33.39
C LYS A 265 -37.97 5.67 -34.74
N SER A 266 -37.31 5.17 -35.80
CA SER A 266 -37.44 5.71 -37.15
C SER A 266 -38.87 5.59 -37.70
N ASP A 267 -39.54 4.45 -37.48
CA ASP A 267 -40.93 4.24 -37.90
C ASP A 267 -41.87 5.22 -37.20
N VAL A 268 -41.68 5.47 -35.90
CA VAL A 268 -42.44 6.46 -35.12
C VAL A 268 -42.15 7.87 -35.64
N GLU A 269 -40.89 8.23 -35.90
CA GLU A 269 -40.53 9.53 -36.48
C GLU A 269 -41.16 9.73 -37.87
N MET A 270 -41.17 8.71 -38.71
CA MET A 270 -41.81 8.75 -40.03
C MET A 270 -43.34 8.84 -39.93
N ALA A 271 -43.96 8.14 -38.99
CA ALA A 271 -45.39 8.25 -38.72
C ALA A 271 -45.77 9.66 -38.25
N ILE A 272 -44.94 10.29 -37.41
CA ILE A 272 -45.11 11.69 -37.01
C ILE A 272 -44.99 12.61 -38.23
N MET A 273 -43.97 12.46 -39.08
CA MET A 273 -43.82 13.27 -40.29
C MET A 273 -45.00 13.11 -41.26
N ARG A 274 -45.50 11.89 -41.45
CA ARG A 274 -46.67 11.63 -42.28
C ARG A 274 -47.94 12.24 -41.69
N GLY A 275 -48.16 12.09 -40.38
CA GLY A 275 -49.29 12.69 -39.68
C GLY A 275 -49.25 14.23 -39.71
N LEU A 276 -48.05 14.82 -39.76
CA LEU A 276 -47.85 16.26 -39.94
C LEU A 276 -48.05 16.72 -41.40
N ALA A 277 -47.69 15.88 -42.38
CA ALA A 277 -47.89 16.16 -43.80
C ALA A 277 -49.37 16.07 -44.23
N ASP A 278 -50.17 15.18 -43.62
CA ASP A 278 -51.62 15.11 -43.84
C ASP A 278 -52.37 16.34 -43.28
N GLN A 279 -51.68 17.19 -42.51
CA GLN A 279 -52.15 18.51 -42.08
C GLN A 279 -51.66 19.66 -42.98
N THR A 280 -51.12 19.37 -44.17
CA THR A 280 -50.87 20.42 -45.17
C THR A 280 -52.14 20.71 -45.98
N PRO A 281 -52.61 21.98 -46.03
CA PRO A 281 -53.95 22.30 -46.51
C PRO A 281 -53.97 22.29 -48.04
N THR A 282 -54.61 21.28 -48.63
CA THR A 282 -55.05 21.36 -50.02
C THR A 282 -56.44 21.98 -50.06
N ASN A 283 -56.50 23.22 -50.56
CA ASN A 283 -57.65 23.96 -51.07
C ASN A 283 -59.05 23.50 -50.60
N ARG A 284 -59.65 24.25 -49.68
CA ARG A 284 -61.11 24.39 -49.60
C ARG A 284 -61.45 25.87 -49.79
N ASP A 285 -62.10 26.13 -50.92
CA ASP A 285 -62.75 27.38 -51.28
C ASP A 285 -63.58 27.94 -50.13
N GLY A 286 -63.57 29.27 -50.07
CA GLY A 286 -64.11 30.04 -48.96
C GLY A 286 -65.60 29.87 -48.77
N GLN A 287 -65.98 29.63 -47.52
CA GLN A 287 -67.15 30.28 -46.97
C GLN A 287 -66.97 30.48 -45.47
N SER A 288 -67.17 31.73 -45.05
CA SER A 288 -67.06 32.23 -43.70
C SER A 288 -67.85 31.41 -42.68
N ALA A 289 -67.21 31.01 -41.60
CA ALA A 289 -67.86 30.82 -40.31
C ALA A 289 -66.83 31.02 -39.18
N SER A 290 -67.21 31.87 -38.24
CA SER A 290 -66.61 32.34 -36.98
C SER A 290 -65.48 31.53 -36.31
N PRO A 291 -64.58 32.18 -35.55
CA PRO A 291 -63.53 31.49 -34.82
C PRO A 291 -64.15 30.66 -33.67
N VAL A 292 -63.81 29.37 -33.65
CA VAL A 292 -64.08 28.45 -32.54
C VAL A 292 -63.08 28.73 -31.41
N PRO A 293 -63.50 28.74 -30.13
CA PRO A 293 -62.61 29.03 -29.00
C PRO A 293 -61.48 27.99 -28.87
N GLU A 294 -60.30 28.47 -28.49
CA GLU A 294 -59.12 27.68 -28.14
C GLU A 294 -59.44 26.70 -27.00
N PRO A 295 -59.06 25.41 -27.08
CA PRO A 295 -59.29 24.47 -25.97
C PRO A 295 -58.36 24.81 -24.80
N ASP A 296 -58.93 24.85 -23.59
CA ASP A 296 -58.21 25.19 -22.36
C ASP A 296 -56.97 24.32 -22.12
N ARG A 297 -55.92 24.98 -21.64
CA ARG A 297 -54.63 24.40 -21.23
C ARG A 297 -54.88 23.32 -20.16
N PRO A 298 -54.29 22.11 -20.27
CA PRO A 298 -54.48 21.07 -19.27
C PRO A 298 -53.95 21.51 -17.90
N GLU A 299 -54.74 21.23 -16.86
CA GLU A 299 -54.40 21.51 -15.46
C GLU A 299 -53.12 20.77 -15.07
N VAL A 300 -52.15 21.51 -14.55
CA VAL A 300 -50.97 20.93 -13.90
C VAL A 300 -51.39 20.48 -12.50
N GLU A 301 -51.61 19.17 -12.32
CA GLU A 301 -51.80 18.58 -10.99
C GLU A 301 -50.57 18.90 -10.12
N ALA A 302 -50.80 19.67 -9.06
CA ALA A 302 -49.82 19.86 -8.00
C ALA A 302 -49.68 18.55 -7.22
N LEU A 303 -48.49 17.94 -7.29
CA LEU A 303 -48.07 16.78 -6.52
C LEU A 303 -48.34 16.99 -5.03
N THR A 304 -49.47 16.49 -4.54
CA THR A 304 -49.78 16.41 -3.12
C THR A 304 -49.46 14.98 -2.68
N PRO A 305 -48.49 14.74 -1.78
CA PRO A 305 -48.24 13.39 -1.27
C PRO A 305 -49.44 12.90 -0.44
N PRO A 306 -49.79 11.60 -0.51
CA PRO A 306 -50.90 11.06 0.27
C PRO A 306 -50.57 10.99 1.78
N PRO A 307 -51.57 11.09 2.68
CA PRO A 307 -51.37 11.03 4.12
C PRO A 307 -51.02 9.61 4.58
N ILE A 308 -50.15 9.53 5.60
CA ILE A 308 -49.82 8.30 6.33
C ILE A 308 -50.98 7.99 7.28
N GLU A 309 -51.58 6.81 7.14
CA GLU A 309 -52.50 6.22 8.11
C GLU A 309 -51.66 5.62 9.25
N GLU A 310 -51.70 6.23 10.43
CA GLU A 310 -51.23 5.62 11.69
C GLU A 310 -52.45 5.15 12.48
N ASP A 311 -52.47 3.83 12.72
CA ASP A 311 -53.42 3.11 13.56
C ASP A 311 -53.56 3.73 14.95
N ALA A 312 -54.76 4.18 15.27
CA ALA A 312 -55.17 4.57 16.60
C ALA A 312 -56.24 3.60 17.11
N ASP A 313 -55.79 2.53 17.79
CA ASP A 313 -56.63 1.83 18.74
C ASP A 313 -56.16 2.10 20.16
N MET A 314 -57.13 2.58 20.95
CA MET A 314 -57.21 2.46 22.40
C MET A 314 -56.37 3.47 23.20
N TYR A 315 -56.99 4.57 23.65
CA TYR A 315 -57.11 4.90 25.09
C TYR A 315 -58.18 5.96 25.31
N ASN A 316 -59.15 5.63 26.15
CA ASN A 316 -60.27 6.47 26.56
C ASN A 316 -60.01 7.05 27.95
N ALA A 317 -60.19 8.37 28.04
CA ALA A 317 -60.78 9.16 29.13
C ALA A 317 -60.04 9.55 30.43
N GLN A 318 -60.37 10.81 30.81
CA GLN A 318 -60.33 11.52 32.10
C GLN A 318 -58.96 12.09 32.55
N GLU A 319 -58.80 13.33 33.06
CA GLU A 319 -59.65 14.50 33.34
C GLU A 319 -58.71 15.64 33.85
N THR A 320 -58.95 16.92 33.46
CA THR A 320 -58.72 18.20 34.23
C THR A 320 -57.26 18.59 34.64
N ASP A 321 -56.78 19.83 34.76
CA ASP A 321 -57.30 21.21 34.66
C ASP A 321 -56.13 22.24 34.56
N THR A 322 -56.39 23.40 33.93
CA THR A 322 -55.84 24.78 34.15
C THR A 322 -54.34 25.20 34.08
N PHE A 323 -54.06 26.11 33.12
CA PHE A 323 -53.37 27.45 33.13
C PHE A 323 -52.79 27.98 34.48
N GLU A 324 -51.59 28.60 34.67
CA GLU A 324 -50.94 29.83 34.09
C GLU A 324 -49.46 30.01 34.59
N PRO A 325 -48.67 31.03 34.15
CA PRO A 325 -47.19 31.03 34.15
C PRO A 325 -46.41 32.15 34.94
N VAL A 326 -45.05 31.99 35.00
CA VAL A 326 -43.90 32.95 35.22
C VAL A 326 -43.64 33.46 36.68
N PRO A 327 -42.44 33.94 37.16
CA PRO A 327 -41.08 34.17 36.58
C PRO A 327 -39.82 33.61 37.33
N ALA A 328 -38.68 33.87 36.68
CA ALA A 328 -37.27 33.64 37.03
C ALA A 328 -36.70 34.32 38.29
N GLN A 329 -35.59 33.79 38.81
CA GLN A 329 -34.53 34.51 39.55
C GLN A 329 -33.16 33.81 39.44
N GLU A 330 -32.11 34.64 39.36
CA GLU A 330 -30.67 34.36 39.17
C GLU A 330 -29.92 34.12 40.52
N PRO A 331 -28.59 33.84 40.54
CA PRO A 331 -27.92 32.85 41.42
C PRO A 331 -27.27 33.43 42.70
N PRO A 332 -26.55 32.59 43.47
CA PRO A 332 -25.16 32.99 43.81
C PRO A 332 -24.12 31.86 43.89
N SER A 333 -22.88 32.32 44.04
CA SER A 333 -21.56 31.72 43.82
C SER A 333 -21.00 30.74 44.87
N ALA A 334 -20.10 29.88 44.38
CA ALA A 334 -18.78 29.42 44.90
C ALA A 334 -18.59 28.99 46.38
N THR A 335 -18.11 27.74 46.59
CA THR A 335 -16.87 27.37 47.32
C THR A 335 -16.64 25.83 47.34
N ASP A 336 -15.42 25.39 47.03
CA ASP A 336 -14.80 24.08 47.39
C ASP A 336 -14.27 24.13 48.87
N PRO A 337 -13.79 23.05 49.56
CA PRO A 337 -13.39 21.70 49.09
C PRO A 337 -13.73 20.47 50.01
N ALA A 338 -13.48 19.27 49.46
CA ALA A 338 -13.02 17.99 50.07
C ALA A 338 -13.87 17.20 51.10
N THR A 339 -14.25 15.95 50.76
CA THR A 339 -13.84 14.66 51.39
C THR A 339 -14.76 13.50 50.96
N ASP A 340 -14.16 12.38 50.54
CA ASP A 340 -14.77 11.04 50.29
C ASP A 340 -15.22 10.37 51.63
N PRO A 341 -15.97 9.21 51.69
CA PRO A 341 -16.20 8.21 50.64
C PRO A 341 -17.61 7.55 50.54
N ALA A 342 -17.77 6.74 49.48
CA ALA A 342 -18.66 5.56 49.33
C ALA A 342 -20.18 5.75 49.12
N VAL A 343 -20.70 5.25 47.98
CA VAL A 343 -21.50 4.01 47.85
C VAL A 343 -21.91 3.83 46.37
N ALA A 344 -21.82 2.59 45.89
CA ALA A 344 -22.07 2.14 44.52
C ALA A 344 -23.54 2.21 44.09
N GLN A 345 -23.77 2.51 42.80
CA GLN A 345 -24.92 1.98 42.05
C GLN A 345 -24.55 1.82 40.57
N ALA A 346 -24.96 0.67 40.03
CA ALA A 346 -24.52 0.09 38.77
C ALA A 346 -25.28 0.65 37.56
N GLN A 347 -24.53 0.94 36.48
CA GLN A 347 -25.03 1.05 35.12
C GLN A 347 -24.13 0.22 34.19
N GLN A 348 -24.75 -0.50 33.27
CA GLN A 348 -24.12 -1.46 32.36
C GLN A 348 -23.28 -0.76 31.27
N PRO A 349 -22.07 -1.26 30.92
CA PRO A 349 -21.32 -0.74 29.79
C PRO A 349 -21.67 -1.46 28.48
N THR A 350 -21.81 -0.66 27.42
CA THR A 350 -21.96 -1.08 26.02
C THR A 350 -20.67 -1.73 25.48
N GLY A 351 -20.81 -2.74 24.62
CA GLY A 351 -19.80 -3.75 24.23
C GLY A 351 -18.53 -3.29 23.48
N LEU A 352 -18.07 -2.05 23.61
CA LEU A 352 -16.79 -1.59 23.07
C LEU A 352 -15.66 -1.59 24.13
N GLU A 353 -15.98 -1.49 25.42
CA GLU A 353 -14.97 -1.40 26.50
C GLU A 353 -14.42 -2.76 26.94
N THR A 354 -15.14 -3.85 26.69
CA THR A 354 -14.71 -5.22 27.01
C THR A 354 -13.55 -5.70 26.15
N LEU A 355 -13.38 -5.14 24.94
CA LEU A 355 -12.24 -5.43 24.06
C LEU A 355 -10.98 -4.63 24.45
N SER A 356 -11.15 -3.44 25.04
CA SER A 356 -10.03 -2.62 25.50
C SER A 356 -9.42 -3.12 26.81
N SER A 357 -10.21 -3.77 27.68
CA SER A 357 -9.71 -4.35 28.94
C SER A 357 -8.91 -5.64 28.73
N LEU A 358 -9.22 -6.44 27.70
CA LEU A 358 -8.49 -7.69 27.40
C LEU A 358 -7.11 -7.43 26.77
N ALA A 359 -6.91 -6.28 26.11
CA ALA A 359 -5.63 -5.89 25.52
C ALA A 359 -4.61 -5.36 26.55
N SER A 360 -5.05 -4.99 27.76
CA SER A 360 -4.18 -4.42 28.81
C SER A 360 -3.63 -5.44 29.82
N GLN A 361 -3.92 -6.74 29.66
CA GLN A 361 -3.45 -7.79 30.58
C GLN A 361 -2.21 -8.58 30.10
N TYR A 362 -1.59 -8.22 28.99
CA TYR A 362 -0.29 -8.78 28.60
C TYR A 362 0.85 -7.83 28.92
N SER A 363 1.31 -7.88 30.17
CA SER A 363 2.61 -7.35 30.57
C SER A 363 3.71 -8.18 29.91
N ALA A 364 4.54 -7.54 29.08
CA ALA A 364 5.70 -8.15 28.45
C ALA A 364 6.75 -8.60 29.49
N VAL A 365 7.20 -9.84 29.39
CA VAL A 365 8.30 -10.43 30.16
C VAL A 365 9.64 -9.84 29.69
N PRO A 366 10.57 -9.46 30.58
CA PRO A 366 11.89 -9.00 30.17
C PRO A 366 12.80 -10.19 29.82
N VAL A 367 13.33 -10.23 28.60
CA VAL A 367 14.44 -11.15 28.23
C VAL A 367 15.74 -10.36 28.29
N SER A 368 16.45 -10.52 29.40
CA SER A 368 17.85 -10.12 29.53
C SER A 368 18.73 -11.00 28.65
N THR A 369 19.52 -10.34 27.82
CA THR A 369 20.62 -10.92 27.06
C THR A 369 21.82 -11.22 27.99
N ASN A 370 22.17 -12.50 28.11
CA ASN A 370 23.52 -13.00 28.41
C ASN A 370 23.75 -14.11 27.38
N GLY A 371 24.85 -14.22 26.63
CA GLY A 371 26.21 -13.79 26.88
C GLY A 371 27.10 -15.01 26.64
N THR A 372 27.70 -15.13 25.45
CA THR A 372 28.78 -16.09 25.16
C THR A 372 29.96 -15.37 24.53
N GLY A 373 30.68 -14.65 25.38
CA GLY A 373 31.99 -14.09 25.09
C GLY A 373 32.72 -13.87 26.40
N GLY A 374 33.61 -14.79 26.78
CA GLY A 374 34.37 -14.65 28.02
C GLY A 374 35.34 -15.79 28.26
N ALA A 375 36.56 -15.67 27.74
CA ALA A 375 37.72 -16.36 28.28
C ALA A 375 38.97 -15.47 28.17
N ASN A 376 38.95 -14.32 28.84
CA ASN A 376 40.17 -13.58 29.18
C ASN A 376 40.82 -14.23 30.41
N LYS A 377 41.90 -14.97 30.17
CA LYS A 377 42.85 -15.37 31.21
C LYS A 377 43.65 -14.15 31.65
N ARG A 378 43.51 -13.78 32.92
CA ARG A 378 44.42 -12.86 33.63
C ARG A 378 45.82 -13.50 33.70
N ARG A 379 46.84 -12.83 33.15
CA ARG A 379 48.20 -12.90 33.70
C ARG A 379 48.78 -11.50 33.84
N LYS A 380 49.21 -11.26 35.06
CA LYS A 380 49.94 -10.13 35.62
C LYS A 380 51.34 -10.08 35.00
N ILE A 381 51.77 -8.94 34.49
CA ILE A 381 53.17 -8.66 34.15
C ILE A 381 53.57 -7.43 34.95
N ASP A 382 54.57 -7.61 35.81
CA ASP A 382 55.40 -6.54 36.35
C ASP A 382 56.87 -7.00 36.20
N SER A 383 57.63 -6.14 35.51
CA SER A 383 59.07 -5.88 35.49
C SER A 383 60.09 -6.99 35.82
N ALA A 384 60.94 -7.32 34.84
CA ALA A 384 62.42 -7.19 34.89
C ALA A 384 63.10 -7.96 33.74
N ASN A 385 64.09 -7.32 33.10
CA ASN A 385 65.24 -7.85 32.33
C ASN A 385 65.12 -9.21 31.62
N GLU A 386 65.26 -9.20 30.28
CA GLU A 386 66.37 -9.84 29.54
C GLU A 386 66.11 -9.79 28.01
N ILE A 387 67.09 -9.25 27.26
CA ILE A 387 67.23 -9.35 25.80
C ILE A 387 68.07 -10.61 25.52
N PRO A 388 67.76 -11.46 24.50
CA PRO A 388 68.49 -11.43 23.21
C PRO A 388 67.59 -11.72 21.99
N ASP A 389 67.65 -10.87 20.95
CA ASP A 389 68.45 -11.09 19.72
C ASP A 389 67.96 -12.27 18.87
N LEU A 390 67.20 -11.98 17.80
CA LEU A 390 67.06 -12.81 16.61
C LEU A 390 66.72 -11.96 15.38
N GLY A 391 67.69 -11.78 14.49
CA GLY A 391 67.49 -11.98 13.05
C GLY A 391 67.04 -10.77 12.23
N GLU A 392 68.02 -10.01 11.78
CA GLU A 392 67.97 -9.23 10.54
C GLU A 392 67.80 -10.19 9.35
N ASP A 393 66.74 -10.03 8.54
CA ASP A 393 66.70 -10.62 7.19
C ASP A 393 66.04 -9.63 6.22
N GLY A 394 66.77 -9.42 5.12
CA GLY A 394 66.68 -8.27 4.23
C GLY A 394 65.39 -8.19 3.41
N ILE A 395 64.97 -6.94 3.21
CA ILE A 395 63.95 -6.55 2.24
C ILE A 395 64.56 -6.65 0.83
N ASP A 396 63.87 -7.40 -0.03
CA ASP A 396 64.24 -7.70 -1.41
C ASP A 396 64.23 -6.41 -2.28
N PRO A 397 65.34 -6.03 -2.93
CA PRO A 397 65.45 -4.77 -3.69
C PRO A 397 64.60 -4.71 -4.97
N LYS A 398 63.78 -5.72 -5.24
CA LYS A 398 62.95 -5.82 -6.46
C LYS A 398 61.57 -5.16 -6.35
N ILE A 399 61.19 -4.67 -5.18
CA ILE A 399 59.87 -4.04 -4.94
C ILE A 399 59.92 -2.52 -5.18
N ASP A 400 61.08 -1.89 -4.99
CA ASP A 400 61.22 -0.42 -5.10
C ASP A 400 61.24 0.09 -6.55
N GLU A 401 61.55 -0.79 -7.52
CA GLU A 401 61.58 -0.42 -8.94
C GLU A 401 60.20 -0.52 -9.62
N MET A 402 59.21 -1.17 -8.97
CA MET A 402 57.86 -1.36 -9.53
C MET A 402 56.88 -0.23 -9.20
N ILE A 403 57.27 0.73 -8.36
CA ILE A 403 56.45 1.89 -7.97
C ILE A 403 56.80 3.14 -8.81
N ARG A 404 57.77 3.04 -9.72
CA ARG A 404 58.30 4.19 -10.48
C ARG A 404 58.04 4.21 -11.99
N GLN A 405 57.05 3.46 -12.50
CA GLN A 405 56.55 3.64 -13.86
C GLN A 405 55.08 4.05 -13.89
#